data_AF-A0A1M6T833-F1
#
_entry.id   AF-A0A1M6T833-F1
#
_cell.length_a   1.000
_cell.length_b   1.000
_cell.length_c   1.000
_cell.angle_alpha   90.00
_cell.angle_beta   90.00
_cell.angle_gamma   90.00
#
_symmetry.space_group_name_H-M   'P 1'
#
loop_
_entity.id
_entity.type
_entity.pdbx_description
1 polymer ?
#
loop_
_entity_poly.entity_id
_entity_poly.type
_entity_poly.pdbx_seq_one_letter_code
_entity_poly.pdbx_strand_id
1 'polypeptide(L)'
;MLRITQFVIAILGACFTFCWADCHTLDLSVMIAKDFMVVGARGGFSPNIFYTTLSDQYGMRYVTLHRESADDPGRIMWALYTEKNGALDSVIVDKNHEMYKAVGLGEGGIIPPPLRDKLKRRGNVVVAPLSALDEVAWNLVEFRKKAEDRPDTNDILFALEPNGNRADFLQWLRSYKPLVQAAKNAGFSFFSFGLMNDADSSYGDWANLSKDMYETFGLEMPSQDELKKHKRCSCTPGDALEAAPATPYSRGVYGLLKSIGNPQKK
;
A
#
# COMPACT_ATOMS: atom_id res chain seq x y z
N MET A 1 19.51 -42.45 21.39
CA MET A 1 18.24 -41.75 21.11
C MET A 1 18.38 -40.21 21.12
N LEU A 2 19.54 -39.66 20.70
CA LEU A 2 19.86 -38.22 20.80
C LEU A 2 20.43 -37.61 19.49
N ARG A 3 20.42 -38.36 18.38
CA ARG A 3 20.97 -37.93 17.07
C ARG A 3 19.91 -37.61 16.01
N ILE A 4 18.64 -37.98 16.24
CA ILE A 4 17.55 -37.74 15.28
C ILE A 4 16.99 -36.31 15.44
N THR A 5 17.02 -35.74 16.65
CA THR A 5 16.48 -34.41 16.95
C THR A 5 17.31 -33.26 16.37
N GLN A 6 18.63 -33.42 16.23
CA GLN A 6 19.50 -32.40 15.60
C GLN A 6 19.35 -32.36 14.07
N PHE A 7 18.99 -33.48 13.43
CA PHE A 7 18.80 -33.56 11.98
C PHE A 7 17.49 -32.88 11.54
N VAL A 8 16.42 -32.97 12.33
CA VAL A 8 15.13 -32.33 12.03
C VAL A 8 15.18 -30.80 12.17
N ILE A 9 15.94 -30.29 13.15
CA ILE A 9 16.12 -28.84 13.36
C ILE A 9 16.99 -28.23 12.25
N ALA A 10 18.01 -28.95 11.75
CA ALA A 10 18.84 -28.49 10.64
C ALA A 10 18.08 -28.47 9.29
N ILE A 11 17.16 -29.42 9.06
CA ILE A 11 16.33 -29.46 7.84
C ILE A 11 15.25 -28.36 7.86
N LEU A 12 14.65 -28.08 9.03
CA LEU A 12 13.71 -26.95 9.18
C LEU A 12 14.42 -25.60 9.03
N GLY A 13 15.63 -25.44 9.56
CA GLY A 13 16.45 -24.23 9.37
C GLY A 13 16.87 -24.01 7.91
N ALA A 14 17.18 -25.09 7.17
CA ALA A 14 17.50 -25.03 5.75
C ALA A 14 16.29 -24.61 4.90
N CYS A 15 15.08 -25.15 5.16
CA CYS A 15 13.89 -24.78 4.40
C CYS A 15 13.51 -23.29 4.52
N PHE A 16 13.73 -22.67 5.69
CA PHE A 16 13.49 -21.23 5.85
C PHE A 16 14.53 -20.35 5.14
N THR A 17 15.78 -20.80 4.97
CA THR A 17 16.81 -20.05 4.24
C THR A 17 16.77 -20.26 2.73
N PHE A 18 16.34 -21.44 2.26
CA PHE A 18 16.28 -21.75 0.82
C PHE A 18 15.04 -21.15 0.12
N CYS A 19 13.94 -20.90 0.82
CA CYS A 19 12.75 -20.30 0.20
C CYS A 19 12.99 -18.85 -0.29
N TRP A 20 13.91 -18.12 0.35
CA TRP A 20 14.30 -16.76 -0.08
C TRP A 20 15.34 -16.73 -1.20
N ALA A 21 16.05 -17.84 -1.43
CA ALA A 21 17.12 -17.93 -2.42
C ALA A 21 16.58 -18.05 -3.86
N ASP A 22 15.42 -18.69 -4.03
CA ASP A 22 14.82 -18.93 -5.36
C ASP A 22 13.71 -17.92 -5.73
N CYS A 23 13.29 -17.07 -4.80
CA CYS A 23 12.27 -16.05 -5.04
C CYS A 23 12.91 -14.75 -5.54
N HIS A 24 12.92 -14.61 -6.86
CA HIS A 24 13.43 -13.43 -7.55
C HIS A 24 12.39 -12.31 -7.71
N THR A 25 11.22 -12.40 -7.07
CA THR A 25 10.15 -11.40 -7.12
C THR A 25 10.35 -10.26 -6.12
N LEU A 26 9.83 -9.07 -6.44
CA LEU A 26 9.73 -7.90 -5.57
C LEU A 26 8.55 -8.03 -4.60
N ASP A 27 7.45 -8.64 -5.07
CA ASP A 27 6.18 -8.81 -4.35
C ASP A 27 5.63 -7.48 -3.82
N LEU A 28 5.64 -6.44 -4.66
CA LEU A 28 5.21 -5.10 -4.27
C LEU A 28 3.72 -5.11 -3.87
N SER A 29 3.42 -4.55 -2.70
CA SER A 29 2.08 -4.57 -2.11
C SER A 29 1.72 -3.23 -1.49
N VAL A 30 0.45 -2.89 -1.54
CA VAL A 30 -0.15 -1.80 -0.77
C VAL A 30 -1.18 -2.43 0.16
N MET A 31 -0.96 -2.27 1.46
CA MET A 31 -1.96 -2.62 2.45
C MET A 31 -2.78 -1.37 2.77
N ILE A 32 -4.10 -1.50 2.71
CA ILE A 32 -5.03 -0.42 2.98
C ILE A 32 -5.88 -0.85 4.18
N ALA A 33 -5.59 -0.26 5.33
CA ALA A 33 -6.36 -0.40 6.57
C ALA A 33 -7.21 0.85 6.81
N LYS A 34 -8.08 0.82 7.81
CA LYS A 34 -9.00 1.93 8.11
C LYS A 34 -8.30 3.27 8.39
N ASP A 35 -7.16 3.22 9.09
CA ASP A 35 -6.46 4.37 9.67
C ASP A 35 -5.03 4.58 9.13
N PHE A 36 -4.51 3.62 8.37
CA PHE A 36 -3.21 3.75 7.70
C PHE A 36 -3.13 2.97 6.40
N MET A 37 -2.17 3.37 5.57
CA MET A 37 -1.71 2.61 4.42
C MET A 37 -0.22 2.29 4.59
N VAL A 38 0.23 1.17 4.03
CA VAL A 38 1.66 0.83 4.02
C VAL A 38 2.02 0.17 2.69
N VAL A 39 3.20 0.51 2.18
CA VAL A 39 3.76 -0.12 0.98
C VAL A 39 4.79 -1.15 1.42
N GLY A 40 4.61 -2.40 1.02
CA GLY A 40 5.50 -3.50 1.34
C GLY A 40 6.20 -4.06 0.11
N ALA A 41 7.46 -4.46 0.26
CA ALA A 41 8.21 -5.19 -0.77
C ALA A 41 9.25 -6.11 -0.10
N ARG A 42 9.34 -7.37 -0.54
CA ARG A 42 10.31 -8.39 -0.10
C ARG A 42 10.62 -8.40 1.42
N GLY A 43 9.59 -8.44 2.26
CA GLY A 43 9.73 -8.52 3.73
C GLY A 43 10.13 -7.20 4.44
N GLY A 44 10.27 -6.11 3.69
CA GLY A 44 10.39 -4.75 4.20
C GLY A 44 9.13 -3.92 3.93
N PHE A 45 8.94 -2.86 4.71
CA PHE A 45 7.79 -1.98 4.62
C PHE A 45 8.24 -0.52 4.62
N SER A 46 7.50 0.35 3.93
CA SER A 46 7.54 1.78 4.20
C SER A 46 7.12 2.03 5.64
N PRO A 47 7.46 3.19 6.21
CA PRO A 47 6.71 3.71 7.35
C PRO A 47 5.21 3.73 7.05
N ASN A 48 4.39 3.54 8.09
CA ASN A 48 2.94 3.66 7.97
C ASN A 48 2.57 5.09 7.55
N ILE A 49 1.71 5.20 6.55
CA ILE A 49 1.09 6.45 6.13
C ILE A 49 -0.25 6.54 6.84
N PHE A 50 -0.25 7.19 8.00
CA PHE A 50 -1.48 7.50 8.70
C PHE A 50 -2.24 8.59 7.95
N TYR A 51 -3.57 8.53 7.99
CA TYR A 51 -4.37 9.51 7.26
C TYR A 51 -5.68 9.82 7.97
N THR A 52 -6.27 10.95 7.58
CA THR A 52 -7.65 11.32 7.90
C THR A 52 -8.35 11.84 6.65
N THR A 53 -9.66 12.01 6.72
CA THR A 53 -10.43 12.67 5.66
C THR A 53 -10.56 14.16 5.95
N LEU A 54 -10.16 15.01 5.01
CA LEU A 54 -10.30 16.47 5.11
C LEU A 54 -11.06 17.01 3.90
N SER A 55 -12.03 17.90 4.15
CA SER A 55 -12.78 18.59 3.11
C SER A 55 -12.17 19.98 2.95
N ASP A 56 -11.65 20.27 1.77
CA ASP A 56 -11.09 21.57 1.42
C ASP A 56 -11.59 22.05 0.05
N GLN A 57 -11.01 23.12 -0.47
CA GLN A 57 -11.40 23.69 -1.78
C GLN A 57 -11.20 22.72 -2.96
N TYR A 58 -10.45 21.62 -2.77
CA TYR A 58 -10.23 20.56 -3.76
C TYR A 58 -11.12 19.33 -3.51
N GLY A 59 -12.07 19.42 -2.59
CA GLY A 59 -13.02 18.38 -2.24
C GLY A 59 -12.61 17.55 -1.02
N MET A 60 -13.29 16.41 -0.84
CA MET A 60 -13.00 15.45 0.22
C MET A 60 -11.79 14.60 -0.17
N ARG A 61 -10.72 14.65 0.63
CA ARG A 61 -9.45 13.96 0.34
C ARG A 61 -8.93 13.20 1.55
N TYR A 62 -8.21 12.11 1.31
CA TYR A 62 -7.39 11.44 2.32
C TYR A 62 -6.08 12.19 2.47
N VAL A 63 -5.82 12.78 3.63
CA VAL A 63 -4.63 13.60 3.89
C VAL A 63 -3.70 12.89 4.87
N THR A 64 -2.40 12.91 4.58
CA THR A 64 -1.36 12.30 5.43
C THR A 64 -1.28 13.01 6.78
N LEU A 65 -1.15 12.22 7.83
CA LEU A 65 -0.82 12.66 9.17
C LEU A 65 0.62 12.28 9.54
N HIS A 66 1.36 13.23 10.08
CA HIS A 66 2.60 12.98 10.79
C HIS A 66 2.30 12.65 12.25
N ARG A 67 2.75 11.49 12.71
CA ARG A 67 2.64 11.04 14.11
C ARG A 67 4.03 10.78 14.67
N GLU A 68 4.28 11.23 15.89
CA GLU A 68 5.51 10.94 16.62
C GLU A 68 5.40 9.64 17.43
N SER A 69 4.19 9.19 17.75
CA SER A 69 3.92 7.96 18.49
C SER A 69 2.55 7.35 18.18
N ALA A 70 2.28 6.16 18.73
CA ALA A 70 0.99 5.48 18.58
C ALA A 70 -0.19 6.18 19.30
N ASP A 71 0.09 7.06 20.26
CA ASP A 71 -0.92 7.83 20.99
C ASP A 71 -1.04 9.28 20.48
N ASP A 72 -0.14 9.72 19.60
CA ASP A 72 -0.20 11.05 18.99
C ASP A 72 -1.40 11.13 18.04
N PRO A 73 -2.36 12.08 18.21
CA PRO A 73 -3.48 12.24 17.28
C PRO A 73 -3.05 12.60 15.85
N GLY A 74 -1.80 13.04 15.68
CA GLY A 74 -1.20 13.36 14.39
C GLY A 74 -1.42 14.80 13.97
N ARG A 75 -0.55 15.26 13.07
CA ARG A 75 -0.59 16.60 12.48
C ARG A 75 -0.63 16.51 10.96
N ILE A 76 -1.43 17.34 10.31
CA ILE A 76 -1.54 17.35 8.85
C ILE A 76 -0.17 17.62 8.22
N MET A 77 0.21 16.75 7.29
CA MET A 77 1.33 16.99 6.39
C MET A 77 0.87 17.86 5.23
N TRP A 78 1.68 18.87 4.88
CA TRP A 78 1.46 19.75 3.74
C TRP A 78 2.50 19.49 2.68
N ALA A 79 2.11 19.66 1.42
CA ALA A 79 3.02 19.53 0.28
C ALA A 79 2.80 20.65 -0.74
N LEU A 80 3.79 20.82 -1.61
CA LEU A 80 3.67 21.68 -2.79
C LEU A 80 3.08 20.89 -3.95
N TYR A 81 2.12 21.51 -4.62
CA TYR A 81 1.42 20.93 -5.75
C TYR A 81 1.48 21.84 -6.97
N THR A 82 1.48 21.24 -8.16
CA THR A 82 1.01 21.94 -9.37
C THR A 82 -0.51 22.00 -9.36
N GLU A 83 -1.07 23.13 -9.75
CA GLU A 83 -2.52 23.30 -9.92
C GLU A 83 -2.86 23.46 -11.41
N LYS A 84 -3.88 22.73 -11.87
CA LYS A 84 -4.38 22.76 -13.24
C LYS A 84 -5.90 22.83 -13.22
N ASN A 85 -6.47 23.83 -13.89
CA ASN A 85 -7.91 24.04 -13.98
C ASN A 85 -8.63 24.08 -12.61
N GLY A 86 -7.98 24.66 -11.59
CA GLY A 86 -8.53 24.74 -10.22
C GLY A 86 -8.49 23.44 -9.42
N ALA A 87 -7.83 22.40 -9.92
CA ALA A 87 -7.60 21.14 -9.21
C ALA A 87 -6.11 20.90 -8.96
N LEU A 88 -5.80 20.19 -7.87
CA LEU A 88 -4.45 19.67 -7.63
C LEU A 88 -4.12 18.63 -8.70
N ASP A 89 -2.96 18.78 -9.34
CA ASP A 89 -2.54 17.95 -10.47
C ASP A 89 -1.44 16.97 -10.06
N SER A 90 -0.30 17.46 -9.54
CA SER A 90 0.79 16.58 -9.10
C SER A 90 1.56 17.18 -7.92
N VAL A 91 2.04 16.30 -7.02
CA VAL A 91 2.97 16.70 -5.96
C VAL A 91 4.30 17.09 -6.60
N ILE A 92 4.85 18.22 -6.16
CA ILE A 92 6.16 18.67 -6.59
C ILE A 92 7.23 17.89 -5.83
N VAL A 93 8.11 17.27 -6.60
CA VAL A 93 9.32 16.59 -6.11
C VAL A 93 10.58 17.35 -6.51
N ASP A 94 11.65 17.16 -5.76
CA ASP A 94 12.97 17.71 -6.05
C ASP A 94 13.76 16.83 -7.05
N LYS A 95 15.04 17.18 -7.27
CA LYS A 95 15.92 16.44 -8.18
C LYS A 95 16.27 15.02 -7.70
N ASN A 96 16.13 14.76 -6.41
CA ASN A 96 16.34 13.45 -5.79
C ASN A 96 15.02 12.66 -5.73
N HIS A 97 13.96 13.16 -6.36
CA HIS A 97 12.61 12.63 -6.30
C HIS A 97 11.98 12.75 -4.91
N GLU A 98 12.48 13.57 -3.99
CA GLU A 98 11.85 13.79 -2.69
C GLU A 98 10.72 14.83 -2.78
N MET A 99 9.58 14.54 -2.15
CA MET A 99 8.48 15.50 -2.09
C MET A 99 8.86 16.76 -1.30
N TYR A 100 8.47 17.94 -1.80
CA TYR A 100 8.48 19.15 -0.99
C TYR A 100 7.31 19.13 -0.01
N LYS A 101 7.52 18.47 1.14
CA LYS A 101 6.54 18.34 2.22
C LYS A 101 7.06 18.84 3.56
N ALA A 102 6.14 19.22 4.45
CA ALA A 102 6.44 19.60 5.83
C ALA A 102 5.21 19.39 6.73
N VAL A 103 5.47 19.18 8.02
CA VAL A 103 4.41 19.14 9.04
C VAL A 103 3.79 20.53 9.17
N GLY A 104 2.46 20.58 9.24
CA GLY A 104 1.71 21.81 9.46
C GLY A 104 1.95 22.41 10.85
N LEU A 105 1.70 23.70 10.95
CA LEU A 105 1.84 24.49 12.18
C LEU A 105 0.49 24.56 12.93
N GLY A 106 0.55 24.95 14.21
CA GLY A 106 -0.63 25.07 15.06
C GLY A 106 -1.21 23.72 15.49
N GLU A 107 -2.35 23.78 16.20
CA GLU A 107 -3.07 22.59 16.65
C GLU A 107 -3.50 21.72 15.47
N GLY A 108 -3.23 20.41 15.54
CA GLY A 108 -3.51 19.45 14.46
C GLY A 108 -2.75 19.70 13.15
N GLY A 109 -1.83 20.67 13.10
CA GLY A 109 -1.11 21.04 11.88
C GLY A 109 -1.98 21.72 10.82
N ILE A 110 -3.08 22.37 11.21
CA ILE A 110 -4.02 23.00 10.26
C ILE A 110 -3.47 24.24 9.56
N ILE A 111 -2.38 24.83 10.06
CA ILE A 111 -1.77 26.02 9.45
C ILE A 111 -0.70 25.58 8.45
N PRO A 112 -0.79 25.97 7.17
CA PRO A 112 0.20 25.60 6.17
C PRO A 112 1.59 26.16 6.55
N PRO A 113 2.65 25.34 6.44
CA PRO A 113 4.01 25.82 6.62
C PRO A 113 4.44 26.69 5.41
N PRO A 114 5.46 27.55 5.56
CA PRO A 114 5.96 28.42 4.48
C PRO A 114 6.80 27.63 3.45
N LEU A 115 6.20 26.62 2.81
CA LEU A 115 6.87 25.71 1.89
C LEU A 115 7.31 26.40 0.58
N ARG A 116 6.58 27.44 0.15
CA ARG A 116 6.88 28.15 -1.11
C ARG A 116 8.23 28.84 -1.07
N ASP A 117 8.70 29.26 0.11
CA ASP A 117 10.00 29.92 0.29
C ASP A 117 11.17 29.01 -0.13
N LYS A 118 10.94 27.69 -0.18
CA LYS A 118 11.92 26.69 -0.64
C LYS A 118 12.01 26.57 -2.16
N LEU A 119 11.08 27.16 -2.92
CA LEU A 119 11.05 27.06 -4.39
C LEU A 119 11.49 28.36 -5.06
N LYS A 120 12.48 28.26 -5.95
CA LYS A 120 12.80 29.31 -6.94
C LYS A 120 11.91 29.24 -8.20
N ARG A 121 10.82 28.45 -8.19
CA ARG A 121 10.00 28.16 -9.38
C ARG A 121 8.94 29.23 -9.62
N ARG A 122 8.78 29.64 -10.89
CA ARG A 122 7.64 30.41 -11.39
C ARG A 122 6.62 29.43 -11.97
N GLY A 123 5.40 29.39 -11.44
CA GLY A 123 4.28 28.55 -11.89
C GLY A 123 3.11 28.60 -10.92
N ASN A 124 1.95 28.05 -11.31
CA ASN A 124 0.78 27.89 -10.43
C ASN A 124 1.05 26.78 -9.41
N VAL A 125 1.85 27.13 -8.40
CA VAL A 125 2.23 26.25 -7.30
C VAL A 125 1.39 26.60 -6.08
N VAL A 126 0.75 25.59 -5.49
CA VAL A 126 -0.07 25.75 -4.29
C VAL A 126 0.47 24.93 -3.13
N VAL A 127 0.22 25.40 -1.91
CA VAL A 127 0.48 24.63 -0.69
C VAL A 127 -0.85 24.03 -0.28
N ALA A 128 -0.93 22.71 -0.22
CA ALA A 128 -2.14 21.99 0.14
C ALA A 128 -1.80 20.80 1.05
N PRO A 129 -2.76 20.30 1.84
CA PRO A 129 -2.59 19.06 2.58
C PRO A 129 -2.16 17.93 1.64
N LEU A 130 -1.08 17.22 2.01
CA LEU A 130 -0.51 16.10 1.26
C LEU A 130 -1.54 14.98 1.22
N SER A 131 -1.90 14.55 0.03
CA SER A 131 -2.74 13.37 -0.16
C SER A 131 -1.98 12.12 0.28
N ALA A 132 -2.61 11.31 1.14
CA ALA A 132 -2.07 10.01 1.51
C ALA A 132 -1.94 9.08 0.29
N LEU A 133 -2.83 9.22 -0.70
CA LEU A 133 -2.76 8.44 -1.95
C LEU A 133 -1.55 8.83 -2.80
N ASP A 134 -1.18 10.12 -2.83
CA ASP A 134 0.03 10.58 -3.55
C ASP A 134 1.30 10.05 -2.87
N GLU A 135 1.31 10.01 -1.54
CA GLU A 135 2.44 9.45 -0.78
C GLU A 135 2.59 7.94 -0.97
N VAL A 136 1.49 7.19 -1.03
CA VAL A 136 1.51 5.77 -1.40
C VAL A 136 2.03 5.59 -2.82
N ALA A 137 1.51 6.34 -3.79
CA ALA A 137 1.92 6.25 -5.19
C ALA A 137 3.42 6.55 -5.36
N TRP A 138 3.93 7.53 -4.63
CA TRP A 138 5.35 7.85 -4.60
C TRP A 138 6.20 6.73 -3.99
N ASN A 139 5.78 6.17 -2.85
CA ASN A 139 6.47 5.04 -2.23
C ASN A 139 6.53 3.83 -3.17
N LEU A 140 5.44 3.53 -3.90
CA LEU A 140 5.43 2.47 -4.91
C LEU A 140 6.54 2.67 -5.96
N VAL A 141 6.68 3.89 -6.50
CA VAL A 141 7.73 4.22 -7.47
C VAL A 141 9.13 4.06 -6.86
N GLU A 142 9.32 4.48 -5.60
CA GLU A 142 10.61 4.36 -4.93
C GLU A 142 11.01 2.90 -4.64
N PHE A 143 10.06 2.05 -4.27
CA PHE A 143 10.34 0.61 -4.13
C PHE A 143 10.68 -0.04 -5.47
N ARG A 144 9.95 0.30 -6.54
CA ARG A 144 10.22 -0.19 -7.89
C ARG A 144 11.64 0.17 -8.36
N LYS A 145 12.08 1.42 -8.18
CA LYS A 145 13.44 1.88 -8.58
C LYS A 145 14.56 1.11 -7.89
N LYS A 146 14.34 0.67 -6.64
CA LYS A 146 15.35 -0.10 -5.88
C LYS A 146 15.48 -1.55 -6.34
N ALA A 147 14.62 -1.98 -7.26
CA ALA A 147 14.47 -3.37 -7.66
C ALA A 147 14.22 -3.51 -9.18
N GLU A 148 14.76 -2.59 -9.99
CA GLU A 148 14.56 -2.57 -11.45
C GLU A 148 15.01 -3.85 -12.17
N ASP A 149 15.84 -4.66 -11.53
CA ASP A 149 16.31 -5.96 -12.02
C ASP A 149 15.25 -7.08 -11.90
N ARG A 150 14.12 -6.82 -11.22
CA ARG A 150 13.12 -7.84 -10.90
C ARG A 150 12.06 -7.96 -12.01
N PRO A 151 11.53 -9.18 -12.25
CA PRO A 151 10.58 -9.42 -13.33
C PRO A 151 9.17 -8.87 -13.06
N ASP A 152 8.79 -8.68 -11.80
CA ASP A 152 7.44 -8.31 -11.33
C ASP A 152 7.35 -6.85 -10.84
N THR A 153 8.29 -5.98 -11.21
CA THR A 153 8.34 -4.58 -10.71
C THR A 153 7.11 -3.74 -11.08
N ASN A 154 6.32 -4.19 -12.05
CA ASN A 154 5.12 -3.50 -12.52
C ASN A 154 3.83 -4.08 -11.91
N ASP A 155 3.95 -5.03 -10.99
CA ASP A 155 2.85 -5.76 -10.38
C ASP A 155 2.56 -5.23 -8.97
N ILE A 156 1.31 -4.89 -8.69
CA ILE A 156 0.87 -4.44 -7.36
C ILE A 156 -0.20 -5.38 -6.82
N LEU A 157 -0.06 -5.75 -5.54
CA LEU A 157 -1.13 -6.38 -4.76
C LEU A 157 -1.70 -5.34 -3.81
N PHE A 158 -2.98 -5.04 -3.96
CA PHE A 158 -3.75 -4.33 -2.96
C PHE A 158 -4.30 -5.34 -1.94
N ALA A 159 -3.76 -5.31 -0.73
CA ALA A 159 -4.27 -6.06 0.41
C ALA A 159 -5.22 -5.15 1.21
N LEU A 160 -6.49 -5.50 1.22
CA LEU A 160 -7.56 -4.64 1.68
C LEU A 160 -8.11 -5.14 3.02
N GLU A 161 -8.22 -4.26 4.00
CA GLU A 161 -8.93 -4.58 5.24
C GLU A 161 -10.44 -4.61 4.97
N PRO A 162 -11.14 -5.72 5.26
CA PRO A 162 -12.59 -5.78 5.15
C PRO A 162 -13.23 -4.76 6.10
N ASN A 163 -14.25 -4.04 5.64
CA ASN A 163 -14.95 -3.04 6.44
C ASN A 163 -16.44 -3.03 6.12
N GLY A 164 -17.27 -3.32 7.12
CA GLY A 164 -18.73 -3.34 6.98
C GLY A 164 -19.23 -4.48 6.07
N ASN A 165 -20.38 -4.26 5.44
CA ASN A 165 -20.94 -5.17 4.44
C ASN A 165 -20.33 -4.92 3.04
N ARG A 166 -20.62 -5.80 2.06
CA ARG A 166 -20.14 -5.66 0.68
C ARG A 166 -20.37 -4.27 0.05
N ALA A 167 -21.55 -3.68 0.24
CA ALA A 167 -21.87 -2.40 -0.38
C ALA A 167 -21.03 -1.26 0.21
N ASP A 168 -20.90 -1.23 1.53
CA ASP A 168 -20.06 -0.26 2.24
C ASP A 168 -18.58 -0.42 1.87
N PHE A 169 -18.11 -1.66 1.80
CA PHE A 169 -16.74 -1.99 1.38
C PHE A 169 -16.46 -1.52 -0.04
N LEU A 170 -17.33 -1.83 -1.02
CA LEU A 170 -17.13 -1.39 -2.40
C LEU A 170 -17.22 0.13 -2.52
N GLN A 171 -18.08 0.78 -1.75
CA GLN A 171 -18.15 2.25 -1.71
C GLN A 171 -16.86 2.84 -1.13
N TRP A 172 -16.30 2.24 -0.08
CA TRP A 172 -15.01 2.61 0.48
C TRP A 172 -13.89 2.40 -0.56
N LEU A 173 -13.84 1.27 -1.27
CA LEU A 173 -12.84 1.01 -2.32
C LEU A 173 -12.87 2.04 -3.45
N ARG A 174 -14.06 2.51 -3.87
CA ARG A 174 -14.17 3.56 -4.91
C ARG A 174 -13.37 4.80 -4.58
N SER A 175 -13.22 5.13 -3.30
CA SER A 175 -12.46 6.31 -2.85
C SER A 175 -10.95 6.19 -3.11
N TYR A 176 -10.42 4.99 -3.39
CA TYR A 176 -9.02 4.74 -3.71
C TYR A 176 -8.75 4.64 -5.22
N LYS A 177 -9.76 4.86 -6.09
CA LYS A 177 -9.54 4.95 -7.55
C LYS A 177 -8.39 5.89 -7.94
N PRO A 178 -8.20 7.07 -7.30
CA PRO A 178 -7.08 7.95 -7.65
C PRO A 178 -5.71 7.28 -7.45
N LEU A 179 -5.56 6.41 -6.45
CA LEU A 179 -4.31 5.68 -6.21
C LEU A 179 -4.01 4.69 -7.34
N VAL A 180 -5.01 3.92 -7.79
CA VAL A 180 -4.84 3.00 -8.92
C VAL A 180 -4.49 3.79 -10.19
N GLN A 181 -5.15 4.93 -10.42
CA GLN A 181 -4.84 5.78 -11.58
C GLN A 181 -3.42 6.36 -11.50
N ALA A 182 -2.98 6.81 -10.33
CA ALA A 182 -1.62 7.30 -10.11
C ALA A 182 -0.59 6.19 -10.36
N ALA A 183 -0.84 4.97 -9.89
CA ALA A 183 0.02 3.82 -10.16
C ALA A 183 0.08 3.48 -11.66
N LYS A 184 -1.07 3.48 -12.37
CA LYS A 184 -1.08 3.30 -13.83
C LYS A 184 -0.25 4.36 -14.55
N ASN A 185 -0.41 5.63 -14.18
CA ASN A 185 0.36 6.73 -14.76
C ASN A 185 1.86 6.61 -14.47
N ALA A 186 2.24 6.00 -13.35
CA ALA A 186 3.62 5.68 -13.01
C ALA A 186 4.17 4.42 -13.71
N GLY A 187 3.36 3.76 -14.56
CA GLY A 187 3.78 2.62 -15.37
C GLY A 187 3.62 1.26 -14.70
N PHE A 188 2.81 1.14 -13.65
CA PHE A 188 2.38 -0.17 -13.14
C PHE A 188 1.28 -0.74 -14.05
N SER A 189 1.41 -2.01 -14.42
CA SER A 189 0.60 -2.64 -15.47
C SER A 189 -0.29 -3.76 -14.96
N PHE A 190 0.08 -4.40 -13.86
CA PHE A 190 -0.69 -5.50 -13.30
C PHE A 190 -1.15 -5.17 -11.88
N PHE A 191 -2.44 -5.39 -11.62
CA PHE A 191 -3.07 -5.12 -10.33
C PHE A 191 -3.79 -6.37 -9.88
N SER A 192 -3.56 -6.74 -8.64
CA SER A 192 -4.23 -7.84 -7.96
C SER A 192 -4.79 -7.37 -6.63
N PHE A 193 -5.83 -8.04 -6.16
CA PHE A 193 -6.55 -7.69 -4.94
C PHE A 193 -6.64 -8.90 -4.01
N GLY A 194 -6.44 -8.69 -2.73
CA GLY A 194 -6.64 -9.67 -1.68
C GLY A 194 -7.23 -9.01 -0.43
N LEU A 195 -7.82 -9.81 0.44
CA LEU A 195 -8.27 -9.34 1.75
C LEU A 195 -7.24 -9.71 2.83
N MET A 196 -7.03 -8.81 3.79
CA MET A 196 -6.12 -9.02 4.91
C MET A 196 -6.67 -10.02 5.94
N ASN A 197 -7.99 -10.16 6.02
CA ASN A 197 -8.70 -11.10 6.89
C ASN A 197 -9.70 -11.91 6.06
N ASP A 198 -10.20 -13.01 6.63
CA ASP A 198 -11.24 -13.81 5.99
C ASP A 198 -12.47 -12.92 5.73
N ALA A 199 -12.91 -12.88 4.47
CA ALA A 199 -14.25 -12.39 4.17
C ALA A 199 -15.24 -13.31 4.88
N ASP A 200 -16.11 -12.73 5.70
CA ASP A 200 -17.26 -13.47 6.20
C ASP A 200 -18.32 -13.61 5.09
N SER A 201 -19.40 -14.32 5.40
CA SER A 201 -20.50 -14.54 4.45
C SER A 201 -21.19 -13.25 4.00
N SER A 202 -20.97 -12.10 4.66
CA SER A 202 -21.58 -10.81 4.30
C SER A 202 -21.03 -10.21 3.00
N TYR A 203 -19.88 -10.71 2.53
CA TYR A 203 -19.29 -10.33 1.24
C TYR A 203 -19.81 -11.18 0.07
N GLY A 204 -20.50 -12.27 0.38
CA GLY A 204 -20.99 -13.24 -0.59
C GLY A 204 -19.89 -14.07 -1.24
N ASP A 205 -20.16 -14.56 -2.45
CA ASP A 205 -19.21 -15.37 -3.20
C ASP A 205 -17.96 -14.56 -3.61
N TRP A 206 -16.79 -15.18 -3.44
CA TRP A 206 -15.49 -14.54 -3.65
C TRP A 206 -15.20 -14.23 -5.12
N ALA A 207 -15.69 -15.05 -6.07
CA ALA A 207 -15.50 -14.76 -7.48
C ALA A 207 -16.29 -13.49 -7.87
N ASN A 208 -17.52 -13.36 -7.37
CA ASN A 208 -18.33 -12.16 -7.55
C ASN A 208 -17.71 -10.95 -6.85
N LEU A 209 -17.22 -11.08 -5.62
CA LEU A 209 -16.54 -9.98 -4.92
C LEU A 209 -15.29 -9.52 -5.67
N SER A 210 -14.47 -10.48 -6.15
CA SER A 210 -13.26 -10.18 -6.92
C SER A 210 -13.60 -9.34 -8.14
N LYS A 211 -14.60 -9.76 -8.92
CA LYS A 211 -15.08 -9.03 -10.09
C LYS A 211 -15.51 -7.60 -9.72
N ASP A 212 -16.32 -7.43 -8.68
CA ASP A 212 -16.77 -6.12 -8.22
C ASP A 212 -15.61 -5.20 -7.79
N MET A 213 -14.55 -5.76 -7.19
CA MET A 213 -13.36 -4.99 -6.82
C MET A 213 -12.63 -4.45 -8.06
N TYR A 214 -12.41 -5.29 -9.08
CA TYR A 214 -11.81 -4.83 -10.35
C TYR A 214 -12.69 -3.77 -11.02
N GLU A 215 -13.99 -4.00 -11.15
CA GLU A 215 -14.94 -3.04 -11.73
C GLU A 215 -14.98 -1.73 -10.95
N THR A 216 -14.90 -1.80 -9.62
CA THR A 216 -14.80 -0.64 -8.73
C THR A 216 -13.59 0.22 -9.07
N PHE A 217 -12.46 -0.37 -9.44
CA PHE A 217 -11.28 0.38 -9.89
C PHE A 217 -11.28 0.71 -11.38
N GLY A 218 -12.31 0.32 -12.13
CA GLY A 218 -12.34 0.49 -13.60
C GLY A 218 -11.29 -0.38 -14.30
N LEU A 219 -11.01 -1.54 -13.73
CA LEU A 219 -10.08 -2.54 -14.27
C LEU A 219 -10.86 -3.74 -14.79
N GLU A 220 -10.29 -4.41 -15.79
CA GLU A 220 -10.76 -5.73 -16.21
C GLU A 220 -10.14 -6.79 -15.32
N MET A 221 -10.94 -7.78 -14.91
CA MET A 221 -10.44 -8.91 -14.13
C MET A 221 -9.53 -9.78 -15.02
N PRO A 222 -8.25 -10.02 -14.63
CA PRO A 222 -7.35 -10.83 -15.42
C PRO A 222 -7.85 -12.27 -15.59
N SER A 223 -7.49 -12.89 -16.71
CA SER A 223 -7.74 -14.31 -16.92
C SER A 223 -6.92 -15.17 -15.95
N GLN A 224 -7.32 -16.43 -15.79
CA GLN A 224 -6.58 -17.38 -14.96
C GLN A 224 -5.13 -17.59 -15.44
N ASP A 225 -4.92 -17.60 -16.75
CA ASP A 225 -3.58 -17.76 -17.30
C ASP A 225 -2.73 -16.50 -17.12
N GLU A 226 -3.35 -15.32 -17.13
CA GLU A 226 -2.66 -14.08 -16.77
C GLU A 226 -2.26 -14.08 -15.29
N LEU A 227 -3.17 -14.45 -14.39
CA LEU A 227 -2.87 -14.59 -12.95
C LEU A 227 -1.69 -15.54 -12.68
N LYS A 228 -1.56 -16.62 -13.45
CA LYS A 228 -0.42 -17.56 -13.33
C LYS A 228 0.92 -16.95 -13.72
N LYS A 229 0.96 -16.01 -14.67
CA LYS A 229 2.20 -15.31 -15.06
C LYS A 229 2.71 -14.40 -13.95
N HIS A 230 1.79 -13.83 -13.18
CA HIS A 230 2.07 -12.90 -12.07
C HIS A 230 2.05 -13.61 -10.71
N LYS A 231 2.35 -14.91 -10.70
CA LYS A 231 2.36 -15.74 -9.50
C LYS A 231 3.43 -15.25 -8.53
N ARG A 232 2.96 -14.80 -7.36
CA ARG A 232 3.80 -14.33 -6.26
C ARG A 232 4.42 -15.48 -5.47
N CYS A 233 5.56 -15.20 -4.87
CA CYS A 233 6.24 -16.14 -3.98
C CYS A 233 5.54 -16.21 -2.62
N SER A 234 4.87 -17.32 -2.34
CA SER A 234 4.29 -17.59 -1.00
C SER A 234 5.24 -18.48 -0.20
N CYS A 235 5.77 -17.95 0.92
CA CYS A 235 6.65 -18.68 1.83
C CYS A 235 5.90 -19.50 2.90
N THR A 236 4.60 -19.72 2.75
CA THR A 236 3.85 -20.61 3.64
C THR A 236 4.01 -22.06 3.17
N PRO A 237 4.52 -23.00 4.01
CA PRO A 237 4.59 -24.40 3.64
C PRO A 237 3.16 -24.95 3.45
N GLY A 238 2.86 -25.38 2.24
CA GLY A 238 1.56 -25.91 1.83
C GLY A 238 1.08 -25.23 0.54
N ASP A 239 0.93 -26.03 -0.51
CA ASP A 239 0.43 -25.71 -1.86
C ASP A 239 -0.65 -24.61 -1.93
N ALA A 240 -0.24 -23.34 -1.89
CA ALA A 240 -1.16 -22.19 -1.86
C ALA A 240 -1.49 -21.63 -3.27
N LEU A 241 -1.15 -22.35 -4.33
CA LEU A 241 -1.28 -21.84 -5.71
C LEU A 241 -1.82 -22.86 -6.73
N GLU A 242 -2.46 -23.93 -6.26
CA GLU A 242 -3.41 -24.66 -7.11
C GLU A 242 -4.82 -24.14 -6.83
N ALA A 243 -5.50 -23.74 -7.92
CA ALA A 243 -6.85 -23.19 -8.01
C ALA A 243 -7.04 -21.73 -7.52
N ALA A 244 -7.30 -20.82 -8.46
CA ALA A 244 -8.12 -19.67 -8.12
C ALA A 244 -9.56 -20.13 -7.81
N PRO A 245 -10.40 -19.37 -7.10
CA PRO A 245 -10.15 -18.16 -6.32
C PRO A 245 -10.63 -18.44 -4.86
N ALA A 246 -9.77 -19.00 -4.02
CA ALA A 246 -10.09 -19.27 -2.62
C ALA A 246 -8.83 -19.66 -1.84
N THR A 247 -7.91 -18.72 -1.61
CA THR A 247 -6.90 -18.91 -0.55
C THR A 247 -6.79 -17.63 0.28
N PRO A 248 -7.21 -17.66 1.55
CA PRO A 248 -7.13 -16.51 2.43
C PRO A 248 -5.69 -16.27 2.89
N TYR A 249 -5.22 -15.04 2.72
CA TYR A 249 -3.94 -14.52 3.25
C TYR A 249 -4.05 -14.24 4.77
N SER A 250 -4.69 -15.09 5.58
CA SER A 250 -5.31 -14.64 6.83
C SER A 250 -4.60 -14.91 8.16
N ARG A 251 -3.34 -15.35 8.24
CA ARG A 251 -2.67 -15.48 9.58
C ARG A 251 -1.25 -14.96 9.73
N GLY A 252 -0.40 -15.04 8.71
CA GLY A 252 1.01 -14.69 8.85
C GLY A 252 1.27 -13.17 8.92
N VAL A 253 0.61 -12.41 8.05
CA VAL A 253 0.93 -11.00 7.84
C VAL A 253 0.39 -10.12 8.97
N TYR A 254 -0.84 -10.37 9.44
CA TYR A 254 -1.44 -9.61 10.55
C TYR A 254 -0.67 -9.78 11.87
N GLY A 255 -0.13 -10.99 12.13
CA GLY A 255 0.74 -11.26 13.28
C GLY A 255 2.08 -10.52 13.21
N LEU A 256 2.68 -10.42 12.02
CA LEU A 256 3.90 -9.65 11.80
C LEU A 256 3.65 -8.15 11.99
N LEU A 257 2.55 -7.62 11.48
CA LEU A 257 2.25 -6.18 11.53
C LEU A 257 1.88 -5.69 12.94
N LYS A 258 1.17 -6.49 13.75
CA LYS A 258 0.96 -6.19 15.17
C LYS A 258 2.28 -6.11 15.96
N SER A 259 3.30 -6.85 15.54
CA SER A 259 4.62 -6.81 16.17
C SER A 259 5.48 -5.62 15.73
N ILE A 260 5.32 -5.16 14.48
CA ILE A 260 6.01 -3.97 13.94
C ILE A 260 5.40 -2.68 14.50
N GLY A 261 4.09 -2.67 14.81
CA GLY A 261 3.41 -1.57 15.50
C GLY A 261 3.65 -1.49 17.01
N ASN A 262 4.48 -2.35 17.60
CA ASN A 262 4.73 -2.37 19.05
C ASN A 262 6.23 -2.29 19.36
N PRO A 263 6.78 -1.09 19.63
CA PRO A 263 8.21 -0.92 19.95
C PRO A 263 8.67 -1.59 21.25
N GLN A 264 7.79 -2.23 22.01
CA GLN A 264 8.05 -2.73 23.37
C GLN A 264 8.13 -4.25 23.53
N LYS A 265 8.56 -4.99 22.51
CA LYS A 265 8.99 -6.38 22.72
C LYS A 265 10.36 -6.65 22.08
N LYS A 266 11.40 -6.24 22.79
CA LYS A 266 12.67 -6.96 22.86
C LYS A 266 12.68 -7.80 24.13
#